data_AF-H8K2J7-F1
#
_entry.id   AF-H8K2J7-F1
#
_cell.length_a   1.000
_cell.length_b   1.000
_cell.length_c   1.000
_cell.angle_alpha   90.00
_cell.angle_beta   90.00
_cell.angle_gamma   90.00
#
_symmetry.space_group_name_H-M   'P 1'
#
loop_
_entity.id
_entity.type
_entity.pdbx_description
1 polymer ?
#
loop_
_entity_poly.entity_id
_entity_poly.type
_entity_poly.pdbx_seq_one_letter_code
_entity_poly.pdbx_strand_id
1 'polypeptide(L)'
;MIITIKNKTISMENVIKRRLKLEQKKAKIITEEARLKIQARKARTRHLIEIGGLVVKAKLDDLPTNSLLGAFVSLKENLSANKKRQIQTQTEQESEIVKMKRAEILYEKSDALKYVMSNNVAKRYLSEHRGIQEALTKYQLSFDLRTNMMWDSNSKQYYPALMAFARNKDGNITGGQAIYLNKKTNNKAEIEVHKRSFGKIKGSFVEISKNHEEQQNIPSSKDGNNSTNNVTIIAAGLETSLSIREAGIKGKILCSLGVSNIRNYEPLKGERIIIAADNDGKDAVSVHTVIKAQEELIRKGAVVSIIQPAEKGDFNDMLKSQGAESVRKLIEPEIAKLIPDSKVAELQSSLRTNDNKKLQFQLY
;
A
#
# COMPACT_ATOMS: atom_id res chain seq x y z
N MET A 1 5.65 -63.13 74.48
CA MET A 1 6.34 -63.72 73.30
C MET A 1 5.39 -64.09 72.16
N ILE A 2 4.21 -64.68 72.43
CA ILE A 2 3.26 -65.16 71.40
C ILE A 2 2.59 -64.02 70.57
N ILE A 3 2.29 -62.87 71.18
CA ILE A 3 1.61 -61.73 70.51
C ILE A 3 2.54 -61.06 69.47
N THR A 4 3.83 -60.92 69.80
CA THR A 4 4.85 -60.32 68.92
C THR A 4 5.12 -61.18 67.68
N ILE A 5 5.06 -62.51 67.83
CA ILE A 5 5.22 -63.46 66.73
C ILE A 5 4.01 -63.36 65.79
N LYS A 6 2.77 -63.35 66.31
CA LYS A 6 1.53 -63.18 65.50
C LYS A 6 1.53 -61.87 64.69
N ASN A 7 1.92 -60.74 65.28
CA ASN A 7 1.96 -59.45 64.58
C ASN A 7 3.02 -59.40 63.47
N LYS A 8 4.16 -60.08 63.65
CA LYS A 8 5.21 -60.19 62.62
C LYS A 8 4.75 -61.07 61.44
N THR A 9 3.99 -62.13 61.72
CA THR A 9 3.38 -62.98 60.69
C THR A 9 2.31 -62.24 59.87
N ILE A 10 1.42 -61.48 60.52
CA ILE A 10 0.40 -60.66 59.84
C ILE A 10 1.03 -59.56 58.96
N SER A 11 2.14 -58.95 59.42
CA SER A 11 2.91 -57.99 58.63
C SER A 11 3.56 -58.63 57.39
N MET A 12 4.13 -59.83 57.54
CA MET A 12 4.73 -60.57 56.43
C MET A 12 3.69 -60.98 55.38
N GLU A 13 2.51 -61.44 55.80
CA GLU A 13 1.39 -61.77 54.89
C GLU A 13 0.94 -60.56 54.07
N ASN A 14 0.85 -59.37 54.67
CA ASN A 14 0.49 -58.14 53.97
C ASN A 14 1.53 -57.72 52.92
N VAL A 15 2.82 -57.92 53.22
CA VAL A 15 3.92 -57.66 52.26
C VAL A 15 3.87 -58.66 51.10
N ILE A 16 3.62 -59.94 51.38
CA ILE A 16 3.46 -61.00 50.37
C ILE A 16 2.26 -60.68 49.46
N LYS A 17 1.12 -60.30 50.03
CA LYS A 17 -0.09 -59.92 49.28
C LYS A 17 0.13 -58.69 48.38
N ARG A 18 0.90 -57.70 48.86
CA ARG A 18 1.30 -56.53 48.04
C ARG A 18 2.23 -56.90 46.90
N ARG A 19 3.23 -57.78 47.13
CA ARG A 19 4.12 -58.29 46.07
C ARG A 19 3.35 -59.04 44.98
N LEU A 20 2.46 -59.96 45.36
CA LEU A 20 1.57 -60.66 44.43
C LEU A 20 0.72 -59.70 43.58
N LYS A 21 0.16 -58.66 44.20
CA LYS A 21 -0.63 -57.64 43.47
C LYS A 21 0.23 -56.83 42.50
N LEU A 22 1.49 -56.56 42.84
CA LEU A 22 2.45 -55.87 41.96
C LEU A 22 2.88 -56.76 40.80
N GLU A 23 3.10 -58.05 41.02
CA GLU A 23 3.41 -59.01 39.95
C GLU A 23 2.24 -59.17 38.98
N GLN A 24 1.01 -59.27 39.48
CA GLN A 24 -0.20 -59.28 38.64
C GLN A 24 -0.33 -57.99 37.81
N LYS A 25 -0.06 -56.82 38.41
CA LYS A 25 -0.03 -55.54 37.68
C LYS A 25 1.06 -55.52 36.61
N LYS A 26 2.27 -55.99 36.91
CA LYS A 26 3.37 -56.09 35.93
C LYS A 26 2.99 -57.00 34.76
N ALA A 27 2.42 -58.18 35.04
CA ALA A 27 1.97 -59.10 34.01
C ALA A 27 0.88 -58.48 33.10
N LYS A 28 -0.05 -57.70 33.69
CA LYS A 28 -1.08 -56.97 32.94
C LYS A 28 -0.49 -55.88 32.04
N ILE A 29 0.49 -55.13 32.54
CA ILE A 29 1.19 -54.09 31.74
C ILE A 29 1.94 -54.74 30.57
N ILE A 30 2.64 -55.84 30.81
CA ILE A 30 3.39 -56.57 29.75
C ILE A 30 2.43 -57.06 28.65
N THR A 31 1.26 -57.58 29.02
CA THR A 31 0.26 -58.04 28.06
C THR A 31 -0.39 -56.88 27.30
N GLU A 32 -0.69 -55.75 27.97
CA GLU A 32 -1.18 -54.55 27.30
C GLU A 32 -0.14 -53.93 26.36
N GLU A 33 1.14 -53.86 26.76
CA GLU A 33 2.23 -53.37 25.91
C GLU A 33 2.40 -54.25 24.67
N ALA A 34 2.34 -55.58 24.83
CA ALA A 34 2.38 -56.52 23.70
C ALA A 34 1.19 -56.28 22.74
N ARG A 35 -0.02 -56.08 23.29
CA ARG A 35 -1.22 -55.80 22.49
C ARG A 35 -1.08 -54.48 21.73
N LEU A 36 -0.59 -53.41 22.38
CA LEU A 36 -0.35 -52.11 21.76
C LEU A 36 0.72 -52.20 20.66
N LYS A 37 1.80 -52.96 20.86
CA LYS A 37 2.82 -53.21 19.81
C LYS A 37 2.21 -53.90 18.59
N ILE A 38 1.35 -54.90 18.78
CA ILE A 38 0.65 -55.58 17.69
C ILE A 38 -0.29 -54.61 16.97
N GLN A 39 -1.04 -53.79 17.70
CA GLN A 39 -1.95 -52.80 17.13
C GLN A 39 -1.21 -51.74 16.31
N ALA A 40 -0.10 -51.21 16.83
CA ALA A 40 0.77 -50.27 16.14
C ALA A 40 1.36 -50.88 14.86
N ARG A 41 1.80 -52.16 14.91
CA ARG A 41 2.30 -52.86 13.71
C ARG A 41 1.22 -53.04 12.64
N LYS A 42 0.00 -53.42 13.03
CA LYS A 42 -1.14 -53.53 12.10
C LYS A 42 -1.48 -52.18 11.47
N ALA A 43 -1.53 -51.12 12.27
CA ALA A 43 -1.78 -49.77 11.78
C ALA A 43 -0.69 -49.32 10.79
N ARG A 44 0.59 -49.50 11.14
CA ARG A 44 1.73 -49.19 10.25
C ARG A 44 1.66 -49.96 8.94
N THR A 45 1.33 -51.25 9.00
CA THR A 45 1.25 -52.10 7.80
C THR A 45 0.12 -51.63 6.87
N ARG A 46 -1.07 -51.33 7.41
CA ARG A 46 -2.19 -50.77 6.62
C ARG A 46 -1.79 -49.46 5.94
N HIS A 47 -1.11 -48.57 6.66
CA HIS A 47 -0.65 -47.30 6.12
C HIS A 47 0.40 -47.47 4.99
N LEU A 48 1.34 -48.41 5.13
CA LEU A 48 2.31 -48.71 4.07
C LEU A 48 1.64 -49.27 2.81
N ILE A 49 0.64 -50.14 2.97
CA ILE A 49 -0.14 -50.67 1.85
C ILE A 49 -0.92 -49.56 1.15
N GLU A 50 -1.52 -48.63 1.91
CA GLU A 50 -2.25 -47.49 1.36
C GLU A 50 -1.33 -46.59 0.52
N ILE A 51 -0.16 -46.22 1.05
CA ILE A 51 0.84 -45.44 0.30
C ILE A 51 1.30 -46.20 -0.95
N GLY A 52 1.62 -47.49 -0.83
CA GLY A 52 2.01 -48.31 -1.97
C GLY A 52 0.92 -48.37 -3.05
N GLY A 53 -0.34 -48.51 -2.65
CA GLY A 53 -1.49 -48.49 -3.55
C GLY A 53 -1.66 -47.15 -4.28
N LEU A 54 -1.29 -46.02 -3.66
CA LEU A 54 -1.28 -44.72 -4.32
C LEU A 54 -0.21 -44.64 -5.41
N VAL A 55 0.98 -45.20 -5.18
CA VAL A 55 2.06 -45.26 -6.20
C VAL A 55 1.62 -46.06 -7.42
N VAL A 56 1.01 -47.22 -7.20
CA VAL A 56 0.47 -48.06 -8.29
C VAL A 56 -0.65 -47.35 -9.05
N LYS A 57 -1.60 -46.71 -8.35
CA LYS A 57 -2.68 -45.94 -8.99
C LYS A 57 -2.15 -44.77 -9.82
N ALA A 58 -1.05 -44.15 -9.39
CA ALA A 58 -0.37 -43.09 -10.12
C ALA A 58 0.47 -43.62 -11.30
N LYS A 59 0.56 -44.94 -11.50
CA LYS A 59 1.41 -45.61 -12.51
C LYS A 59 2.89 -45.22 -12.37
N LEU A 60 3.38 -45.29 -11.13
CA LEU A 60 4.77 -44.98 -10.78
C LEU A 60 5.51 -46.21 -10.21
N ASP A 61 4.85 -47.36 -10.16
CA ASP A 61 5.33 -48.59 -9.55
C ASP A 61 6.40 -49.33 -10.35
N ASP A 62 6.62 -48.94 -11.60
CA ASP A 62 7.71 -49.36 -12.47
C ASP A 62 8.99 -48.53 -12.29
N LEU A 63 8.92 -47.39 -11.58
CA LEU A 63 10.07 -46.51 -11.39
C LEU A 63 11.08 -47.06 -10.37
N PRO A 64 12.38 -46.77 -10.54
CA PRO A 64 13.40 -47.14 -9.55
C PRO A 64 13.11 -46.54 -8.18
N THR A 65 13.36 -47.30 -7.11
CA THR A 65 13.12 -46.89 -5.72
C THR A 65 13.75 -45.55 -5.37
N ASN A 66 14.97 -45.28 -5.86
CA ASN A 66 15.67 -44.01 -5.62
C ASN A 66 14.97 -42.83 -6.32
N SER A 67 14.39 -43.06 -7.51
CA SER A 67 13.61 -42.05 -8.23
C SER A 67 12.31 -41.73 -7.51
N LEU A 68 11.60 -42.75 -6.99
CA LEU A 68 10.42 -42.57 -6.14
C LEU A 68 10.75 -41.79 -4.86
N LEU A 69 11.84 -42.16 -4.18
CA LEU A 69 12.30 -41.46 -2.98
C LEU A 69 12.61 -39.99 -3.28
N GLY A 70 13.35 -39.70 -4.36
CA GLY A 70 13.66 -38.34 -4.80
C GLY A 70 12.39 -37.52 -5.08
N ALA A 71 11.41 -38.11 -5.77
CA ALA A 71 10.13 -37.48 -6.06
C ALA A 71 9.35 -37.15 -4.78
N PHE A 72 9.29 -38.08 -3.81
CA PHE A 72 8.61 -37.83 -2.53
C PHE A 72 9.31 -36.78 -1.67
N VAL A 73 10.65 -36.75 -1.66
CA VAL A 73 11.42 -35.71 -0.97
C VAL A 73 11.13 -34.35 -1.60
N SER A 74 11.18 -34.25 -2.93
CA SER A 74 10.85 -33.02 -3.66
C SER A 74 9.41 -32.57 -3.40
N LEU A 75 8.44 -33.48 -3.41
CA LEU A 75 7.05 -33.18 -3.08
C LEU A 75 6.91 -32.65 -1.65
N LYS A 76 7.56 -33.29 -0.67
CA LYS A 76 7.56 -32.86 0.73
C LYS A 76 8.15 -31.45 0.89
N GLU A 77 9.25 -31.17 0.21
CA GLU A 77 9.88 -29.84 0.20
C GLU A 77 8.95 -28.79 -0.42
N ASN A 78 8.35 -29.09 -1.57
CA ASN A 78 7.41 -28.21 -2.27
C ASN A 78 6.15 -27.92 -1.42
N LEU A 79 5.57 -28.94 -0.79
CA LEU A 79 4.41 -28.77 0.10
C LEU A 79 4.77 -27.93 1.33
N SER A 80 5.96 -28.13 1.90
CA SER A 80 6.44 -27.34 3.04
C SER A 80 6.70 -25.88 2.65
N ALA A 81 7.30 -25.64 1.48
CA ALA A 81 7.54 -24.31 0.94
C ALA A 81 6.23 -23.58 0.64
N ASN A 82 5.25 -24.27 0.02
CA ASN A 82 3.94 -23.70 -0.26
C ASN A 82 3.17 -23.35 1.02
N LYS A 83 3.20 -24.22 2.03
CA LYS A 83 2.59 -23.93 3.34
C LYS A 83 3.23 -22.72 4.01
N LYS A 84 4.57 -22.61 3.97
CA LYS A 84 5.29 -21.43 4.49
C LYS A 84 4.90 -20.15 3.74
N ARG A 85 4.83 -20.19 2.40
CA ARG A 85 4.39 -19.07 1.57
C ARG A 85 2.96 -18.64 1.90
N GLN A 86 2.03 -19.58 2.02
CA GLN A 86 0.63 -19.29 2.39
C GLN A 86 0.52 -18.62 3.76
N ILE A 87 1.21 -19.17 4.78
CA ILE A 87 1.24 -18.57 6.12
C ILE A 87 1.83 -17.15 6.04
N GLN A 88 2.94 -16.97 5.32
CA GLN A 88 3.56 -15.67 5.14
C GLN A 88 2.60 -14.67 4.46
N THR A 89 1.93 -15.06 3.38
CA THR A 89 0.97 -14.20 2.68
C THR A 89 -0.21 -13.82 3.58
N GLN A 90 -0.72 -14.76 4.38
CA GLN A 90 -1.81 -14.48 5.33
C GLN A 90 -1.35 -13.50 6.41
N THR A 91 -0.17 -13.72 7.01
CA THR A 91 0.40 -12.81 8.01
C THR A 91 0.67 -11.42 7.44
N GLU A 92 1.13 -11.31 6.18
CA GLU A 92 1.31 -10.04 5.48
C GLU A 92 -0.02 -9.32 5.25
N GLN A 93 -1.07 -10.03 4.82
CA GLN A 93 -2.41 -9.45 4.65
C GLN A 93 -2.98 -8.94 5.97
N GLU A 94 -2.89 -9.73 7.04
CA GLU A 94 -3.32 -9.33 8.39
C GLU A 94 -2.53 -8.09 8.87
N SER A 95 -1.21 -8.06 8.65
CA SER A 95 -0.37 -6.91 8.95
C SER A 95 -0.82 -5.63 8.23
N GLU A 96 -1.12 -5.73 6.94
CA GLU A 96 -1.57 -4.59 6.14
C GLU A 96 -2.93 -4.08 6.60
N ILE A 97 -3.86 -4.98 6.96
CA ILE A 97 -5.17 -4.60 7.54
C ILE A 97 -4.99 -3.84 8.84
N VAL A 98 -4.12 -4.30 9.75
CA VAL A 98 -3.83 -3.61 11.02
C VAL A 98 -3.23 -2.22 10.76
N LYS A 99 -2.30 -2.10 9.81
CA LYS A 99 -1.72 -0.80 9.41
C LYS A 99 -2.77 0.15 8.87
N MET A 100 -3.67 -0.31 8.00
CA MET A 100 -4.78 0.48 7.46
C MET A 100 -5.72 0.93 8.58
N LYS A 101 -6.09 0.03 9.49
CA LYS A 101 -6.99 0.38 10.61
C LYS A 101 -6.40 1.43 11.54
N ARG A 102 -5.08 1.38 11.78
CA ARG A 102 -4.37 2.44 12.52
C ARG A 102 -4.42 3.79 11.81
N ALA A 103 -4.33 3.80 10.47
CA ALA A 103 -4.45 5.04 9.69
C ALA A 103 -5.87 5.63 9.79
N GLU A 104 -6.92 4.79 9.72
CA GLU A 104 -8.31 5.23 9.94
C GLU A 104 -8.51 5.84 11.32
N ILE A 105 -8.06 5.16 12.38
CA ILE A 105 -8.16 5.67 13.77
C ILE A 105 -7.42 7.01 13.91
N LEU A 106 -6.26 7.15 13.26
CA LEU A 106 -5.50 8.40 13.30
C LEU A 106 -6.23 9.53 12.55
N TYR A 107 -6.88 9.22 11.43
CA TYR A 107 -7.70 10.17 10.69
C TYR A 107 -8.86 10.67 11.55
N GLU A 108 -9.62 9.76 12.16
CA GLU A 108 -10.76 10.09 13.05
C GLU A 108 -10.36 10.97 14.23
N LYS A 109 -9.16 10.74 14.81
CA LYS A 109 -8.64 11.50 15.96
C LYS A 109 -8.01 12.83 15.60
N SER A 110 -7.84 13.14 14.32
CA SER A 110 -7.13 14.33 13.87
C SER A 110 -8.10 15.40 13.39
N ASP A 111 -7.69 16.65 13.38
CA ASP A 111 -8.53 17.76 12.92
C ASP A 111 -8.25 18.08 11.45
N ALA A 112 -9.31 18.33 10.68
CA ALA A 112 -9.15 18.77 9.30
C ALA A 112 -8.44 20.13 9.26
N LEU A 113 -7.36 20.23 8.49
CA LEU A 113 -6.55 21.44 8.38
C LEU A 113 -7.39 22.64 7.91
N LYS A 114 -8.43 22.40 7.11
CA LYS A 114 -9.39 23.43 6.70
C LYS A 114 -9.94 24.23 7.88
N TYR A 115 -10.37 23.54 8.94
CA TYR A 115 -11.16 24.14 10.03
C TYR A 115 -10.35 24.59 11.25
N VAL A 116 -9.05 24.27 11.30
CA VAL A 116 -8.22 24.77 12.41
C VAL A 116 -7.93 26.26 12.26
N MET A 117 -7.70 26.94 13.39
CA MET A 117 -7.35 28.37 13.43
C MET A 117 -6.08 28.68 12.63
N SER A 118 -5.97 29.90 12.09
CA SER A 118 -4.81 30.36 11.31
C SER A 118 -3.48 30.30 12.08
N ASN A 119 -3.52 30.45 13.41
CA ASN A 119 -2.36 30.34 14.28
C ASN A 119 -1.92 28.88 14.58
N ASN A 120 -2.64 27.88 14.05
CA ASN A 120 -2.24 26.47 14.20
C ASN A 120 -0.87 26.22 13.57
N VAL A 121 -0.01 25.47 14.28
CA VAL A 121 1.38 25.20 13.89
C VAL A 121 1.49 24.63 12.47
N ALA A 122 0.57 23.76 12.04
CA ALA A 122 0.58 23.19 10.69
C ALA A 122 0.24 24.22 9.59
N LYS A 123 -0.70 25.15 9.85
CA LYS A 123 -0.98 26.27 8.94
C LYS A 123 0.20 27.22 8.87
N ARG A 124 0.76 27.60 10.02
CA ARG A 124 1.94 28.47 10.12
C ARG A 124 3.16 27.87 9.44
N TYR A 125 3.35 26.55 9.54
CA TYR A 125 4.39 25.85 8.79
C TYR A 125 4.25 26.07 7.27
N LEU A 126 3.05 25.86 6.73
CA LEU A 126 2.78 26.03 5.30
C LEU A 126 2.90 27.50 4.87
N SER A 127 2.34 28.44 5.63
CA SER A 127 2.37 29.86 5.25
C SER A 127 3.74 30.52 5.44
N GLU A 128 4.37 30.34 6.61
CA GLU A 128 5.58 31.06 7.01
C GLU A 128 6.87 30.42 6.46
N HIS A 129 6.93 29.08 6.42
CA HIS A 129 8.16 28.36 6.03
C HIS A 129 8.14 27.84 4.59
N ARG A 130 6.93 27.68 4.02
CA ARG A 130 6.73 27.10 2.69
C ARG A 130 6.15 28.05 1.65
N GLY A 131 5.72 29.25 2.05
CA GLY A 131 5.14 30.24 1.13
C GLY A 131 3.78 29.82 0.57
N ILE A 132 3.06 28.93 1.26
CA ILE A 132 1.76 28.40 0.85
C ILE A 132 0.67 29.12 1.65
N GLN A 133 0.14 30.20 1.10
CA GLN A 133 -0.86 31.06 1.75
C GLN A 133 -2.20 30.99 1.03
N GLU A 134 -2.18 31.17 -0.29
CA GLU A 134 -3.38 31.19 -1.14
C GLU A 134 -4.06 29.83 -1.20
N ALA A 135 -3.28 28.74 -1.24
CA ALA A 135 -3.80 27.37 -1.14
C ALA A 135 -4.61 27.16 0.14
N LEU A 136 -4.25 27.82 1.24
CA LEU A 136 -4.91 27.68 2.54
C LEU A 136 -6.22 28.49 2.65
N THR A 137 -6.38 29.54 1.85
CA THR A 137 -7.47 30.53 2.01
C THR A 137 -8.41 30.58 0.82
N LYS A 138 -7.90 30.50 -0.42
CA LYS A 138 -8.69 30.62 -1.66
C LYS A 138 -9.25 29.30 -2.16
N TYR A 139 -8.63 28.18 -1.80
CA TYR A 139 -8.99 26.87 -2.35
C TYR A 139 -9.65 25.96 -1.32
N GLN A 140 -10.61 25.16 -1.81
CA GLN A 140 -11.23 24.11 -1.04
C GLN A 140 -10.27 22.92 -0.89
N LEU A 141 -9.36 22.99 0.08
CA LEU A 141 -8.45 21.90 0.41
C LEU A 141 -9.21 20.64 0.83
N SER A 142 -8.60 19.49 0.54
CA SER A 142 -9.12 18.19 0.94
C SER A 142 -9.20 18.03 2.46
N PHE A 143 -10.21 17.29 2.92
CA PHE A 143 -10.34 16.85 4.31
C PHE A 143 -9.26 15.84 4.73
N ASP A 144 -8.48 15.35 3.77
CA ASP A 144 -7.36 14.44 3.98
C ASP A 144 -6.07 15.17 4.39
N LEU A 145 -6.05 16.51 4.33
CA LEU A 145 -5.03 17.32 4.99
C LEU A 145 -5.49 17.61 6.42
N ARG A 146 -4.74 17.11 7.40
CA ARG A 146 -5.14 17.13 8.82
C ARG A 146 -3.98 17.50 9.73
N THR A 147 -4.28 17.73 10.99
CA THR A 147 -3.30 18.00 12.05
C THR A 147 -3.66 17.30 13.34
N ASN A 148 -2.65 16.84 14.08
CA ASN A 148 -2.80 16.27 15.42
C ASN A 148 -1.43 16.25 16.12
N MET A 149 -1.41 15.85 17.39
CA MET A 149 -0.18 15.53 18.12
C MET A 149 0.27 14.10 17.80
N MET A 150 1.54 13.94 17.41
CA MET A 150 2.17 12.67 17.07
C MET A 150 3.28 12.34 18.07
N TRP A 151 3.25 11.11 18.61
CA TRP A 151 4.30 10.60 19.47
C TRP A 151 5.58 10.34 18.67
N ASP A 152 6.71 10.72 19.23
CA ASP A 152 8.03 10.30 18.78
C ASP A 152 8.69 9.43 19.86
N SER A 153 9.09 8.22 19.49
CA SER A 153 9.74 7.26 20.39
C SER A 153 11.15 7.69 20.81
N ASN A 154 11.88 8.38 19.93
CA ASN A 154 13.29 8.69 20.16
C ASN A 154 13.43 9.81 21.18
N SER A 155 12.69 10.92 20.99
CA SER A 155 12.63 12.03 21.94
C SER A 155 11.60 11.87 23.06
N LYS A 156 10.81 10.78 23.05
CA LYS A 156 9.79 10.44 24.07
C LYS A 156 8.81 11.58 24.35
N GLN A 157 8.36 12.28 23.32
CA GLN A 157 7.38 13.35 23.45
C GLN A 157 6.45 13.44 22.24
N TYR A 158 5.37 14.21 22.41
CA TYR A 158 4.42 14.51 21.34
C TYR A 158 4.81 15.81 20.60
N TYR A 159 4.70 15.80 19.28
CA TYR A 159 4.87 16.97 18.42
C TYR A 159 3.58 17.28 17.68
N PRO A 160 3.22 18.55 17.47
CA PRO A 160 2.22 18.88 16.46
C PRO A 160 2.69 18.38 15.09
N ALA A 161 1.79 17.86 14.27
CA ALA A 161 2.13 17.32 12.97
C ALA A 161 1.15 17.76 11.90
N LEU A 162 1.67 18.14 10.73
CA LEU A 162 0.90 18.21 9.49
C LEU A 162 0.80 16.79 8.91
N MET A 163 -0.41 16.33 8.67
CA MET A 163 -0.67 14.98 8.17
C MET A 163 -1.42 15.01 6.83
N ALA A 164 -1.05 14.10 5.95
CA ALA A 164 -1.72 13.90 4.67
C ALA A 164 -2.13 12.43 4.52
N PHE A 165 -3.43 12.18 4.42
CA PHE A 165 -4.01 10.84 4.35
C PHE A 165 -4.25 10.42 2.90
N ALA A 166 -3.76 9.26 2.54
CA ALA A 166 -3.89 8.70 1.20
C ALA A 166 -5.11 7.76 1.12
N ARG A 167 -5.88 7.92 0.05
CA ARG A 167 -7.03 7.06 -0.26
C ARG A 167 -6.74 6.17 -1.46
N ASN A 168 -7.24 4.94 -1.40
CA ASN A 168 -7.22 4.04 -2.55
C ASN A 168 -8.32 4.42 -3.55
N LYS A 169 -8.43 3.68 -4.65
CA LYS A 169 -9.45 3.90 -5.69
C LYS A 169 -10.90 3.76 -5.21
N ASP A 170 -11.13 3.00 -4.15
CA ASP A 170 -12.45 2.83 -3.53
C ASP A 170 -12.79 3.97 -2.57
N GLY A 171 -11.87 4.93 -2.37
CA GLY A 171 -12.03 6.05 -1.45
C GLY A 171 -11.66 5.72 0.01
N ASN A 172 -11.17 4.52 0.29
CA ASN A 172 -10.80 4.09 1.65
C ASN A 172 -9.45 4.68 2.06
N ILE A 173 -9.34 5.10 3.32
CA ILE A 173 -8.07 5.55 3.91
C ILE A 173 -7.21 4.33 4.15
N THR A 174 -6.04 4.28 3.53
CA THR A 174 -5.13 3.13 3.70
C THR A 174 -3.85 3.51 4.44
N GLY A 175 -3.44 4.77 4.41
CA GLY A 175 -2.22 5.25 5.01
C GLY A 175 -2.03 6.75 4.87
N GLY A 176 -0.83 7.24 5.08
CA GLY A 176 -0.52 8.65 4.99
C GLY A 176 0.90 8.98 5.41
N GLN A 177 1.19 10.27 5.51
CA GLN A 177 2.48 10.78 5.97
C GLN A 177 2.27 11.91 6.98
N ALA A 178 3.09 11.92 8.02
CA ALA A 178 3.11 12.96 9.04
C ALA A 178 4.44 13.72 8.99
N ILE A 179 4.37 15.04 8.92
CA ILE A 179 5.49 15.97 9.09
C ILE A 179 5.41 16.50 10.51
N TYR A 180 6.37 16.12 11.34
CA TYR A 180 6.49 16.55 12.73
C TYR A 180 7.01 17.98 12.77
N LEU A 181 6.36 18.83 13.55
CA LEU A 181 6.60 20.27 13.62
C LEU A 181 7.02 20.68 15.03
N ASN A 182 7.82 21.73 15.10
CA ASN A 182 8.21 22.37 16.34
C ASN A 182 7.14 23.41 16.72
N LYS A 183 6.54 23.25 17.92
CA LYS A 183 5.49 24.14 18.42
C LYS A 183 5.94 25.60 18.58
N LYS A 184 7.22 25.85 18.84
CA LYS A 184 7.77 27.19 19.08
C LYS A 184 8.15 27.89 17.78
N THR A 185 8.79 27.18 16.84
CA THR A 185 9.32 27.78 15.60
C THR A 185 8.38 27.66 14.40
N ASN A 186 7.34 26.82 14.50
CA ASN A 186 6.46 26.39 13.40
C ASN A 186 7.18 25.71 12.23
N ASN A 187 8.47 25.43 12.34
CA ASN A 187 9.21 24.69 11.33
C ASN A 187 9.14 23.18 11.63
N LYS A 188 9.78 22.36 10.80
CA LYS A 188 10.02 20.95 11.06
C LYS A 188 10.65 20.75 12.45
N ALA A 189 10.23 19.71 13.15
CA ALA A 189 10.81 19.33 14.43
C ALA A 189 12.29 18.94 14.24
N GLU A 190 13.13 19.32 15.21
CA GLU A 190 14.54 18.96 15.30
C GLU A 190 14.68 17.53 15.85
N ILE A 191 14.19 16.56 15.08
CA ILE A 191 14.29 15.13 15.36
C ILE A 191 14.89 14.41 14.15
N GLU A 192 15.50 13.26 14.41
CA GLU A 192 16.20 12.44 13.41
C GLU A 192 15.36 12.21 12.14
N VAL A 193 14.09 11.82 12.31
CA VAL A 193 13.15 11.62 11.20
C VAL A 193 11.89 12.43 11.45
N HIS A 194 11.84 13.64 10.87
CA HIS A 194 10.72 14.57 10.99
C HIS A 194 9.59 14.34 9.98
N LYS A 195 9.73 13.40 9.04
CA LYS A 195 8.71 13.05 8.04
C LYS A 195 8.55 11.53 8.01
N ARG A 196 7.37 11.02 8.39
CA ARG A 196 7.14 9.58 8.61
C ARG A 196 5.88 9.12 7.88
N SER A 197 6.03 8.05 7.11
CA SER A 197 4.92 7.34 6.50
C SER A 197 4.26 6.40 7.51
N PHE A 198 2.95 6.25 7.42
CA PHE A 198 2.15 5.31 8.21
C PHE A 198 1.10 4.62 7.34
N GLY A 199 0.59 3.49 7.81
CA GLY A 199 -0.37 2.69 7.06
C GLY A 199 0.24 2.06 5.80
N LYS A 200 -0.61 1.82 4.80
CA LYS A 200 -0.31 1.30 3.47
C LYS A 200 -0.51 2.41 2.42
N ILE A 201 0.56 2.90 1.84
CA ILE A 201 0.51 3.99 0.83
C ILE A 201 0.41 3.44 -0.60
N LYS A 202 0.93 2.23 -0.86
CA LYS A 202 1.01 1.67 -2.22
C LYS A 202 -0.36 1.65 -2.90
N GLY A 203 -0.50 2.37 -4.02
CA GLY A 203 -1.75 2.47 -4.79
C GLY A 203 -2.76 3.49 -4.25
N SER A 204 -2.38 4.25 -3.22
CA SER A 204 -3.21 5.28 -2.60
C SER A 204 -2.56 6.65 -2.74
N PHE A 205 -3.38 7.68 -2.89
CA PHE A 205 -2.95 9.04 -3.18
C PHE A 205 -3.69 10.05 -2.29
N VAL A 206 -3.04 11.18 -2.01
CA VAL A 206 -3.69 12.32 -1.35
C VAL A 206 -4.13 13.29 -2.43
N GLU A 207 -5.42 13.56 -2.53
CA GLU A 207 -5.91 14.63 -3.38
C GLU A 207 -5.80 15.96 -2.63
N ILE A 208 -5.18 16.98 -3.23
CA ILE A 208 -4.91 18.25 -2.52
C ILE A 208 -6.18 19.10 -2.36
N SER A 209 -7.06 19.07 -3.35
CA SER A 209 -8.31 19.85 -3.34
C SER A 209 -9.37 19.10 -4.15
N LYS A 210 -10.59 19.01 -3.62
CA LYS A 210 -11.72 18.44 -4.35
C LYS A 210 -12.39 19.54 -5.16
N ASN A 211 -12.36 19.43 -6.49
CA ASN A 211 -12.93 20.39 -7.43
C ASN A 211 -14.48 20.31 -7.52
N HIS A 212 -15.20 20.18 -6.40
CA HIS A 212 -16.66 20.06 -6.46
C HIS A 212 -17.39 21.36 -6.86
N GLU A 213 -16.79 22.54 -6.64
CA GLU A 213 -17.43 23.82 -6.99
C GLU A 213 -17.04 24.33 -8.39
N GLU A 214 -15.81 24.10 -8.87
CA GLU A 214 -15.42 24.48 -10.24
C GLU A 214 -16.10 23.64 -11.33
N GLN A 215 -16.64 22.47 -10.99
CA GLN A 215 -17.38 21.60 -11.91
C GLN A 215 -18.88 21.95 -12.03
N GLN A 216 -19.46 22.73 -11.11
CA GLN A 216 -20.90 23.02 -11.10
C GLN A 216 -21.31 24.23 -11.96
N ASN A 217 -20.35 25.09 -12.36
CA ASN A 217 -20.61 26.25 -13.22
C ASN A 217 -20.27 26.01 -14.70
N ILE A 218 -20.15 24.75 -15.13
CA ILE A 218 -19.95 24.40 -16.53
C ILE A 218 -21.29 23.87 -17.06
N PRO A 219 -21.95 24.56 -18.03
CA PRO A 219 -23.19 24.07 -18.58
C PRO A 219 -22.96 22.69 -19.20
N SER A 220 -23.72 21.71 -18.73
CA SER A 220 -23.78 20.36 -19.30
C SER A 220 -24.13 20.49 -20.78
N SER A 221 -23.14 20.34 -21.66
CA SER A 221 -23.39 20.21 -23.09
C SER A 221 -24.12 18.88 -23.32
N LYS A 222 -25.21 18.93 -24.10
CA LYS A 222 -26.08 17.78 -24.39
C LYS A 222 -25.47 16.77 -25.37
N ASP A 223 -24.28 17.06 -25.88
CA ASP A 223 -23.48 16.11 -26.64
C ASP A 223 -22.48 15.50 -25.67
N GLY A 224 -22.47 14.17 -25.52
CA GLY A 224 -21.72 13.40 -24.51
C GLY A 224 -20.19 13.49 -24.56
N ASN A 225 -19.63 14.61 -24.99
CA ASN A 225 -18.23 14.94 -25.03
C ASN A 225 -17.90 15.93 -23.90
N ASN A 226 -18.11 15.50 -22.65
CA ASN A 226 -17.75 16.27 -21.46
C ASN A 226 -16.23 16.19 -21.20
N SER A 227 -15.41 16.40 -22.23
CA SER A 227 -13.96 16.51 -22.16
C SER A 227 -13.59 17.94 -21.76
N THR A 228 -13.91 18.33 -20.53
CA THR A 228 -13.24 19.49 -19.94
C THR A 228 -11.78 19.11 -19.72
N ASN A 229 -10.87 20.03 -20.05
CA ASN A 229 -9.41 19.91 -20.10
C ASN A 229 -8.75 19.58 -18.74
N ASN A 230 -9.09 18.46 -18.11
CA ASN A 230 -8.60 18.12 -16.79
C ASN A 230 -7.35 17.24 -16.90
N VAL A 231 -6.20 17.89 -16.74
CA VAL A 231 -4.92 17.23 -16.53
C VAL A 231 -4.84 16.79 -15.06
N THR A 232 -4.35 15.57 -14.84
CA THR A 232 -3.96 15.07 -13.52
C THR A 232 -2.49 15.39 -13.29
N ILE A 233 -2.16 16.05 -12.19
CA ILE A 233 -0.78 16.37 -11.82
C ILE A 233 -0.40 15.54 -10.60
N ILE A 234 0.64 14.72 -10.71
CA ILE A 234 1.11 13.85 -9.64
C ILE A 234 2.48 14.32 -9.18
N ALA A 235 2.61 14.65 -7.89
CA ALA A 235 3.89 14.97 -7.27
C ALA A 235 4.18 14.00 -6.11
N ALA A 236 5.47 13.81 -5.79
CA ALA A 236 5.87 12.88 -4.74
C ALA A 236 5.63 13.43 -3.32
N GLY A 237 5.92 14.72 -3.12
CA GLY A 237 5.86 15.39 -1.83
C GLY A 237 4.59 16.21 -1.63
N LEU A 238 4.15 16.30 -0.36
CA LEU A 238 3.02 17.15 0.03
C LEU A 238 3.34 18.63 -0.22
N GLU A 239 4.54 19.08 0.14
CA GLU A 239 4.98 20.46 -0.07
C GLU A 239 5.01 20.82 -1.56
N THR A 240 5.53 19.94 -2.41
CA THR A 240 5.53 20.07 -3.88
C THR A 240 4.10 20.20 -4.42
N SER A 241 3.21 19.28 -4.01
CA SER A 241 1.81 19.26 -4.46
C SER A 241 1.04 20.53 -4.06
N LEU A 242 1.26 21.01 -2.83
CA LEU A 242 0.67 22.25 -2.35
C LEU A 242 1.27 23.48 -3.03
N SER A 243 2.55 23.46 -3.41
CA SER A 243 3.19 24.55 -4.15
C SER A 243 2.59 24.73 -5.55
N ILE A 244 2.21 23.62 -6.20
CA ILE A 244 1.49 23.64 -7.48
C ILE A 244 0.09 24.23 -7.29
N ARG A 245 -0.61 23.90 -6.19
CA ARG A 245 -1.91 24.50 -5.87
C ARG A 245 -1.79 25.99 -5.53
N GLU A 246 -0.75 26.38 -4.78
CA GLU A 246 -0.44 27.78 -4.44
C GLU A 246 -0.26 28.63 -5.71
N ALA A 247 0.39 28.05 -6.72
CA ALA A 247 0.56 28.69 -8.02
C ALA A 247 -0.75 28.92 -8.78
N GLY A 248 -1.87 28.36 -8.32
CA GLY A 248 -3.18 28.48 -8.94
C GLY A 248 -3.41 27.55 -10.12
N ILE A 249 -2.61 26.49 -10.22
CA ILE A 249 -2.81 25.46 -11.24
C ILE A 249 -4.10 24.70 -10.96
N LYS A 250 -4.98 24.71 -11.97
CA LYS A 250 -6.25 23.98 -11.96
C LYS A 250 -6.05 22.53 -12.37
N GLY A 251 -7.02 21.69 -12.04
CA GLY A 251 -6.99 20.25 -12.33
C GLY A 251 -6.88 19.39 -11.07
N LYS A 252 -6.68 18.09 -11.29
CA LYS A 252 -6.59 17.08 -10.22
C LYS A 252 -5.14 16.98 -9.75
N ILE A 253 -4.83 17.51 -8.57
CA ILE A 253 -3.47 17.46 -8.00
C ILE A 253 -3.41 16.33 -6.97
N LEU A 254 -2.54 15.37 -7.21
CA LEU A 254 -2.32 14.20 -6.38
C LEU A 254 -0.91 14.21 -5.78
N CYS A 255 -0.82 13.92 -4.48
CA CYS A 255 0.42 13.60 -3.81
C CYS A 255 0.54 12.08 -3.65
N SER A 256 1.64 11.50 -4.16
CA SER A 256 1.88 10.06 -4.09
C SER A 256 2.55 9.61 -2.79
N LEU A 257 3.01 10.54 -1.94
CA LEU A 257 3.75 10.29 -0.70
C LEU A 257 5.01 9.43 -0.90
N GLY A 258 5.64 9.59 -2.08
CA GLY A 258 6.85 8.88 -2.48
C GLY A 258 6.90 8.62 -3.98
N VAL A 259 8.07 8.84 -4.58
CA VAL A 259 8.29 8.70 -6.04
C VAL A 259 7.94 7.29 -6.54
N SER A 260 8.29 6.25 -5.77
CA SER A 260 8.02 4.86 -6.12
C SER A 260 6.53 4.51 -6.15
N ASN A 261 5.66 5.34 -5.57
CA ASN A 261 4.22 5.12 -5.56
C ASN A 261 3.51 5.67 -6.80
N ILE A 262 4.12 6.62 -7.54
CA ILE A 262 3.53 7.26 -8.72
C ILE A 262 3.08 6.21 -9.75
N ARG A 263 3.93 5.19 -10.00
CA ARG A 263 3.64 4.08 -10.92
C ARG A 263 2.40 3.26 -10.55
N ASN A 264 1.94 3.31 -9.30
CA ASN A 264 0.78 2.54 -8.85
C ASN A 264 -0.55 3.28 -9.09
N TYR A 265 -0.54 4.50 -9.63
CA TYR A 265 -1.77 5.14 -10.07
C TYR A 265 -2.45 4.30 -11.16
N GLU A 266 -3.78 4.23 -11.11
CA GLU A 266 -4.61 3.54 -12.09
C GLU A 266 -5.32 4.61 -12.93
N PRO A 267 -4.75 5.02 -14.07
CA PRO A 267 -5.33 6.06 -14.90
C PRO A 267 -6.51 5.56 -15.73
N LEU A 268 -7.40 6.47 -16.11
CA LEU A 268 -8.34 6.22 -17.21
C LEU A 268 -7.59 6.17 -18.54
N LYS A 269 -8.11 5.40 -19.49
CA LYS A 269 -7.53 5.34 -20.85
C LYS A 269 -7.60 6.73 -21.49
N GLY A 270 -6.45 7.25 -21.92
CA GLY A 270 -6.30 8.60 -22.48
C GLY A 270 -6.19 9.70 -21.43
N GLU A 271 -6.13 9.39 -20.13
CA GLU A 271 -5.91 10.39 -19.09
C GLU A 271 -4.57 11.09 -19.29
N ARG A 272 -4.58 12.43 -19.20
CA ARG A 272 -3.40 13.27 -19.37
C ARG A 272 -2.77 13.51 -18.01
N ILE A 273 -1.53 13.10 -17.85
CA ILE A 273 -0.81 13.12 -16.58
C ILE A 273 0.46 13.93 -16.71
N ILE A 274 0.66 14.86 -15.79
CA ILE A 274 1.96 15.51 -15.56
C ILE A 274 2.54 14.94 -14.28
N ILE A 275 3.73 14.35 -14.36
CA ILE A 275 4.53 13.99 -13.19
C ILE A 275 5.40 15.19 -12.84
N ALA A 276 5.11 15.85 -11.72
CA ALA A 276 5.92 16.92 -11.16
C ALA A 276 6.99 16.33 -10.25
N ALA A 277 8.21 16.21 -10.77
CA ALA A 277 9.34 15.59 -10.10
C ALA A 277 10.33 16.63 -9.58
N ASP A 278 11.06 16.26 -8.53
CA ASP A 278 12.17 17.06 -8.02
C ASP A 278 13.35 16.98 -9.00
N ASN A 279 14.14 18.05 -9.08
CA ASN A 279 15.38 18.07 -9.83
C ASN A 279 16.56 17.75 -8.89
N ASP A 280 16.84 16.47 -8.70
CA ASP A 280 17.95 16.00 -7.86
C ASP A 280 19.31 15.92 -8.61
N GLY A 281 19.32 16.24 -9.91
CA GLY A 281 20.44 15.97 -10.83
C GLY A 281 20.27 14.64 -11.58
N LYS A 282 20.95 14.53 -12.74
CA LYS A 282 20.70 13.48 -13.74
C LYS A 282 20.96 12.04 -13.26
N ASP A 283 21.89 11.86 -12.32
CA ASP A 283 22.30 10.54 -11.83
C ASP A 283 21.56 10.09 -10.55
N ALA A 284 20.57 10.87 -10.09
CA ALA A 284 19.83 10.53 -8.89
C ALA A 284 18.93 9.29 -9.10
N VAL A 285 18.86 8.42 -8.09
CA VAL A 285 17.99 7.22 -8.09
C VAL A 285 16.51 7.59 -8.31
N SER A 286 16.11 8.78 -7.87
CA SER A 286 14.77 9.34 -8.07
C SER A 286 14.43 9.50 -9.56
N VAL A 287 15.36 9.97 -10.41
CA VAL A 287 15.16 10.17 -11.85
C VAL A 287 14.75 8.86 -12.53
N HIS A 288 15.51 7.78 -12.29
CA HIS A 288 15.19 6.47 -12.88
C HIS A 288 13.83 5.93 -12.38
N THR A 289 13.46 6.24 -11.14
CA THR A 289 12.16 5.84 -10.57
C THR A 289 11.01 6.61 -11.22
N VAL A 290 11.20 7.91 -11.52
CA VAL A 290 10.21 8.74 -12.24
C VAL A 290 10.02 8.25 -13.67
N ILE A 291 11.10 7.94 -14.40
CA ILE A 291 11.02 7.40 -15.76
C ILE A 291 10.24 6.08 -15.78
N LYS A 292 10.55 5.14 -14.87
CA LYS A 292 9.79 3.89 -14.74
C LYS A 292 8.32 4.13 -14.43
N ALA A 293 8.01 5.16 -13.65
CA ALA A 293 6.62 5.53 -13.37
C ALA A 293 5.91 6.06 -14.62
N GLN A 294 6.57 6.91 -15.42
CA GLN A 294 6.06 7.36 -16.70
C GLN A 294 5.76 6.18 -17.64
N GLU A 295 6.73 5.28 -17.84
CA GLU A 295 6.57 4.08 -18.68
C GLU A 295 5.39 3.22 -18.22
N GLU A 296 5.24 3.00 -16.91
CA GLU A 296 4.12 2.23 -16.36
C GLU A 296 2.76 2.89 -16.63
N LEU A 297 2.66 4.20 -16.43
CA LEU A 297 1.42 4.93 -16.66
C LEU A 297 1.06 4.99 -18.16
N ILE A 298 2.04 5.12 -19.05
CA ILE A 298 1.85 5.00 -20.50
C ILE A 298 1.36 3.60 -20.86
N ARG A 299 1.95 2.53 -20.31
CA ARG A 299 1.48 1.15 -20.51
C ARG A 299 0.04 0.94 -20.04
N LYS A 300 -0.38 1.64 -19.00
CA LYS A 300 -1.77 1.65 -18.51
C LYS A 300 -2.72 2.51 -19.35
N GLY A 301 -2.22 3.16 -20.40
CA GLY A 301 -3.02 3.90 -21.37
C GLY A 301 -3.13 5.41 -21.12
N ALA A 302 -2.33 5.99 -20.23
CA ALA A 302 -2.25 7.44 -20.03
C ALA A 302 -1.33 8.12 -21.06
N VAL A 303 -1.53 9.43 -21.26
CA VAL A 303 -0.56 10.31 -21.93
C VAL A 303 0.21 11.04 -20.84
N VAL A 304 1.52 10.85 -20.76
CA VAL A 304 2.30 11.24 -19.58
C VAL A 304 3.49 12.11 -19.95
N SER A 305 3.61 13.29 -19.32
CA SER A 305 4.82 14.11 -19.36
C SER A 305 5.45 14.22 -17.97
N ILE A 306 6.74 14.55 -17.95
CA ILE A 306 7.50 14.82 -16.73
C ILE A 306 7.95 16.28 -16.77
N ILE A 307 7.79 16.97 -15.65
CA ILE A 307 8.31 18.34 -15.46
C ILE A 307 9.17 18.39 -14.19
N GLN A 308 10.17 19.25 -14.22
CA GLN A 308 11.11 19.48 -13.12
C GLN A 308 11.51 20.96 -13.10
N PRO A 309 11.84 21.54 -11.93
CA PRO A 309 12.45 22.86 -11.86
C PRO A 309 13.74 22.92 -12.68
N ALA A 310 14.04 24.08 -13.27
CA ALA A 310 15.25 24.26 -14.08
C ALA A 310 16.53 24.14 -13.24
N GLU A 311 16.48 24.69 -12.02
CA GLU A 311 17.55 24.59 -11.03
C GLU A 311 17.36 23.33 -10.16
N LYS A 312 18.44 22.90 -9.49
CA LYS A 312 18.39 21.79 -8.55
C LYS A 312 17.46 22.13 -7.38
N GLY A 313 16.54 21.23 -7.04
CA GLY A 313 15.56 21.43 -5.96
C GLY A 313 14.16 20.95 -6.33
N ASP A 314 13.19 21.27 -5.47
CA ASP A 314 11.79 20.93 -5.68
C ASP A 314 10.93 22.16 -6.07
N PHE A 315 9.64 21.93 -6.35
CA PHE A 315 8.71 23.03 -6.68
C PHE A 315 8.47 23.99 -5.50
N ASN A 316 8.69 23.57 -4.26
CA ASN A 316 8.57 24.45 -3.10
C ASN A 316 9.77 25.39 -3.00
N ASP A 317 10.98 24.91 -3.30
CA ASP A 317 12.18 25.75 -3.41
C ASP A 317 12.00 26.81 -4.51
N MET A 318 11.47 26.41 -5.68
CA MET A 318 11.15 27.32 -6.78
C MET A 318 10.07 28.34 -6.39
N LEU A 319 8.99 27.90 -5.74
CA LEU A 319 7.94 28.79 -5.22
C LEU A 319 8.51 29.84 -4.27
N LYS A 320 9.37 29.43 -3.33
CA LYS A 320 9.93 30.33 -2.30
C LYS A 320 10.93 31.33 -2.86
N SER A 321 11.73 30.93 -3.85
CA SER A 321 12.80 31.75 -4.42
C SER A 321 12.32 32.65 -5.57
N GLN A 322 11.40 32.16 -6.41
CA GLN A 322 10.98 32.81 -7.65
C GLN A 322 9.48 33.14 -7.71
N GLY A 323 8.71 32.75 -6.69
CA GLY A 323 7.28 33.05 -6.57
C GLY A 323 6.37 32.15 -7.41
N ALA A 324 5.06 32.26 -7.16
CA ALA A 324 4.02 31.44 -7.79
C ALA A 324 3.99 31.51 -9.33
N GLU A 325 4.41 32.63 -9.91
CA GLU A 325 4.43 32.82 -11.37
C GLU A 325 5.45 31.92 -12.06
N SER A 326 6.60 31.65 -11.43
CA SER A 326 7.62 30.73 -11.97
C SER A 326 7.06 29.31 -12.11
N VAL A 327 6.32 28.85 -11.10
CA VAL A 327 5.62 27.56 -11.11
C VAL A 327 4.58 27.51 -12.23
N ARG A 328 3.79 28.57 -12.42
CA ARG A 328 2.82 28.65 -13.52
C ARG A 328 3.48 28.57 -14.89
N LYS A 329 4.51 29.40 -15.13
CA LYS A 329 5.24 29.45 -16.40
C LYS A 329 5.86 28.11 -16.80
N LEU A 330 6.20 27.26 -15.82
CA LEU A 330 6.70 25.92 -16.08
C LEU A 330 5.57 24.93 -16.42
N ILE A 331 4.45 24.97 -15.71
CA ILE A 331 3.39 23.95 -15.78
C ILE A 331 2.37 24.23 -16.90
N GLU A 332 1.92 25.48 -17.05
CA GLU A 332 0.84 25.84 -17.98
C GLU A 332 1.16 25.50 -19.46
N PRO A 333 2.38 25.74 -19.97
CA PRO A 333 2.72 25.31 -21.33
C PRO A 333 2.64 23.80 -21.52
N GLU A 334 2.95 23.02 -20.48
CA GLU A 334 2.89 21.56 -20.54
C GLU A 334 1.45 21.06 -20.51
N ILE A 335 0.59 21.70 -19.71
CA ILE A 335 -0.86 21.47 -19.74
C ILE A 335 -1.40 21.74 -21.16
N ALA A 336 -1.00 22.85 -21.79
CA ALA A 336 -1.44 23.21 -23.13
C ALA A 336 -1.04 22.16 -24.18
N LYS A 337 0.20 21.63 -24.13
CA LYS A 337 0.65 20.56 -25.04
C LYS A 337 -0.15 19.26 -24.93
N LEU A 338 -0.59 18.93 -23.72
CA LEU A 338 -1.36 17.71 -23.48
C LEU A 338 -2.82 17.84 -23.93
N ILE A 339 -3.32 19.06 -24.10
CA ILE A 339 -4.65 19.34 -24.63
C ILE A 339 -4.57 19.34 -26.16
N PRO A 340 -5.25 18.43 -26.88
CA PRO A 340 -5.33 18.47 -28.32
C PRO A 340 -5.95 19.80 -28.74
N ASP A 341 -5.35 20.44 -29.73
CA ASP A 341 -5.97 21.55 -30.45
C ASP A 341 -7.36 21.09 -30.92
N SER A 342 -8.41 21.77 -30.46
CA SER A 342 -9.78 21.55 -30.91
C SER A 342 -9.90 21.55 -32.44
N LYS A 343 -9.02 22.29 -33.13
CA LYS A 343 -8.88 22.31 -34.59
C LYS A 343 -8.53 20.96 -35.21
N VAL A 344 -7.69 20.12 -34.59
CA VAL A 344 -7.31 18.81 -35.16
C VAL A 344 -8.45 17.81 -35.05
N ALA A 345 -9.22 17.87 -33.96
CA ALA A 345 -10.43 17.04 -33.80
C ALA A 345 -11.55 17.46 -34.77
N GLU A 346 -11.74 18.76 -35.00
CA GLU A 346 -12.68 19.29 -36.01
C GLU A 346 -12.24 18.98 -37.45
N LEU A 347 -10.95 19.06 -37.76
CA LEU A 347 -10.43 18.70 -39.08
C LEU A 347 -10.58 17.19 -39.35
N GLN A 348 -10.31 16.34 -38.36
CA GLN A 348 -10.49 14.90 -38.51
C GLN A 348 -11.95 14.46 -38.59
N SER A 349 -12.87 15.13 -37.88
CA SER A 349 -14.31 14.86 -37.99
C SER A 349 -14.88 15.35 -39.32
N SER A 350 -14.41 16.50 -39.82
CA SER A 350 -14.78 17.07 -41.12
C SER A 350 -14.25 16.25 -42.30
N LEU A 351 -13.05 15.68 -42.19
CA LEU A 351 -12.50 14.76 -43.19
C LEU A 351 -13.30 13.44 -43.26
N ARG A 352 -13.65 12.85 -42.10
CA ARG A 352 -14.46 11.62 -42.04
C ARG A 352 -15.90 11.80 -42.56
N THR A 353 -16.49 12.98 -42.38
CA THR A 353 -17.84 13.29 -42.92
C THR A 353 -17.82 13.52 -44.42
N ASN A 354 -16.73 14.08 -44.97
CA ASN A 354 -16.56 14.24 -46.41
C ASN A 354 -16.29 12.91 -47.14
N ASP A 355 -15.54 11.99 -46.55
CA ASP A 355 -15.32 10.66 -47.12
C ASP A 355 -16.61 9.82 -47.17
N ASN A 356 -17.45 9.88 -46.11
CA ASN A 356 -18.75 9.21 -46.10
C ASN A 356 -19.76 9.81 -47.11
N LYS A 357 -19.71 11.12 -47.36
CA LYS A 357 -20.51 11.75 -48.42
C LYS A 357 -20.03 11.34 -49.82
N LYS A 358 -18.73 11.22 -50.05
CA LYS A 358 -18.18 10.72 -51.32
C LYS A 358 -18.59 9.28 -51.61
N LEU A 359 -18.63 8.42 -50.59
CA LEU A 359 -19.07 7.03 -50.71
C LEU A 359 -20.57 6.90 -51.00
N GLN A 360 -21.41 7.81 -50.49
CA GLN A 360 -22.85 7.81 -50.81
C GLN A 360 -23.17 8.28 -52.25
N PHE A 361 -22.33 9.12 -52.86
CA PHE A 361 -22.52 9.58 -54.25
C PHE A 361 -22.04 8.59 -55.32
N GLN A 362 -21.36 7.49 -54.95
CA GLN A 362 -20.91 6.44 -55.87
C GLN A 362 -21.86 5.23 -55.94
N LEU A 363 -23.01 5.28 -55.27
CA LEU A 363 -24.00 4.20 -55.20
C LEU A 363 -25.34 4.52 -55.90
N TYR A 364 -25.37 5.51 -56.79
CA TYR A 364 -26.51 5.80 -57.68
C TYR A 364 -26.12 5.76 -59.15
#